data_AF-A0A550C357-F1
#
_entry.id   AF-A0A550C357-F1
#
_cell.length_a   1.000
_cell.length_b   1.000
_cell.length_c   1.000
_cell.angle_alpha   90.00
_cell.angle_beta   90.00
_cell.angle_gamma   90.00
#
_symmetry.space_group_name_H-M   'P 1'
#
loop_
_entity.id
_entity.type
_entity.pdbx_description
1 polymer ?
#
loop_
_entity_poly.entity_id
_entity_poly.type
_entity_poly.pdbx_seq_one_letter_code
_entity_poly.pdbx_strand_id
1 'polypeptide(L)'
;MASQPHYLQYPSSQEEQHSTQIQPPNQMQAPSQIPHQPQLQASTSQHPIPSNTSEWAKDLVQLAKTAELKRHALTLQMHTAHILSAHASLEQKSKMIQDLKEQKNKLDSERNRLLNCLREVNEDRDKAQLMEINMDAECNNLRQQIASITEGDYALAKREVDTIRADLGQAPLPTLQNTIDEKTSQYLTQRRLSGIKRSGSPIPGQPAKRPRGRPKGSKTKKHAPPAEGSAGQ
;
A
#
# COMPACT_ATOMS: atom_id res chain seq x y z
N MET A 1 -9.70 31.60 36.60
CA MET A 1 -8.70 31.54 35.51
C MET A 1 -9.05 30.35 34.64
N ALA A 2 -9.71 30.58 33.51
CA ALA A 2 -10.24 29.54 32.63
C ALA A 2 -9.30 29.38 31.43
N SER A 3 -8.61 28.24 31.36
CA SER A 3 -7.74 27.88 30.24
C SER A 3 -8.59 27.45 29.05
N GLN A 4 -8.48 28.18 27.94
CA GLN A 4 -9.09 27.78 26.68
C GLN A 4 -8.28 26.66 25.99
N PRO A 5 -8.95 25.72 25.30
CA PRO A 5 -8.27 24.69 24.54
C PRO A 5 -7.72 25.25 23.22
N HIS A 6 -6.43 25.08 23.02
CA HIS A 6 -5.73 25.41 21.79
C HIS A 6 -6.07 24.35 20.74
N TYR A 7 -6.93 24.70 19.77
CA TYR A 7 -7.21 23.83 18.63
C TYR A 7 -5.99 23.78 17.70
N LEU A 8 -5.46 22.57 17.50
CA LEU A 8 -4.45 22.26 16.49
C LEU A 8 -5.08 22.41 15.11
N GLN A 9 -4.70 23.49 14.43
CA GLN A 9 -4.94 23.75 13.02
C GLN A 9 -4.19 22.69 12.19
N TYR A 10 -4.90 21.68 11.69
CA TYR A 10 -4.32 20.75 10.73
C TYR A 10 -4.08 21.47 9.40
N PRO A 11 -2.89 21.30 8.77
CA PRO A 11 -2.69 21.77 7.41
C PRO A 11 -3.64 21.01 6.49
N SER A 12 -4.55 21.74 5.87
CA SER A 12 -5.39 21.27 4.79
C SER A 12 -4.46 20.85 3.65
N SER A 13 -4.32 19.54 3.45
CA SER A 13 -3.70 19.00 2.25
C SER A 13 -4.53 19.49 1.08
N GLN A 14 -3.99 20.47 0.35
CA GLN A 14 -4.45 20.79 -1.00
C GLN A 14 -4.40 19.49 -1.80
N GLU A 15 -5.56 18.93 -2.10
CA GLU A 15 -5.73 18.01 -3.21
C GLU A 15 -5.32 18.78 -4.46
N GLU A 16 -4.06 18.61 -4.88
CA GLU A 16 -3.68 18.82 -6.27
C GLU A 16 -4.58 17.89 -7.11
N GLN A 17 -5.65 18.48 -7.62
CA GLN A 17 -6.39 17.95 -8.75
C GLN A 17 -5.44 17.88 -9.94
N HIS A 18 -4.61 16.84 -9.98
CA HIS A 18 -4.07 16.34 -11.24
C HIS A 18 -5.26 15.84 -12.05
N SER A 19 -5.83 16.78 -12.79
CA SER A 19 -6.67 16.50 -13.94
C SER A 19 -5.78 15.74 -14.91
N THR A 20 -5.76 14.42 -14.81
CA THR A 20 -5.25 13.56 -15.87
C THR A 20 -6.21 13.80 -17.04
N GLN A 21 -5.85 14.77 -17.86
CA GLN A 21 -6.41 15.00 -19.18
C GLN A 21 -6.11 13.74 -19.97
N ILE A 22 -7.00 12.75 -19.86
CA ILE A 22 -6.99 11.57 -20.71
C ILE A 22 -7.28 12.08 -22.10
N GLN A 23 -6.19 12.34 -22.81
CA GLN A 23 -6.13 12.44 -24.25
C GLN A 23 -6.97 11.29 -24.81
N PRO A 24 -7.99 11.54 -25.65
CA PRO A 24 -8.76 10.47 -26.25
C PRO A 24 -7.78 9.57 -27.01
N PRO A 25 -7.75 8.25 -26.74
CA PRO A 25 -6.89 7.35 -27.49
C PRO A 25 -7.27 7.45 -28.97
N ASN A 26 -6.22 7.63 -29.77
CA ASN A 26 -6.20 7.59 -31.23
C ASN A 26 -7.46 6.98 -31.85
N GLN A 27 -8.18 7.81 -32.60
CA GLN A 27 -9.00 7.34 -33.70
C GLN A 27 -8.12 6.40 -34.52
N MET A 28 -8.36 5.09 -34.43
CA MET A 28 -7.99 4.21 -35.54
C MET A 28 -8.76 4.76 -36.73
N GLN A 29 -8.01 5.42 -37.61
CA GLN A 29 -8.39 5.69 -38.98
C GLN A 29 -8.94 4.40 -39.56
N ALA A 30 -10.27 4.34 -39.67
CA ALA A 30 -10.89 3.41 -40.59
C ALA A 30 -10.35 3.76 -41.99
N PRO A 31 -9.88 2.78 -42.77
CA PRO A 31 -9.48 3.02 -44.13
C PRO A 31 -10.67 3.62 -44.88
N SER A 32 -10.50 4.86 -45.33
CA SER A 32 -11.39 5.52 -46.28
C SER A 32 -11.29 4.74 -47.60
N GLN A 33 -12.06 3.67 -47.74
CA GLN A 33 -12.36 3.12 -49.04
C GLN A 33 -13.37 4.05 -49.70
N ILE A 34 -12.84 4.90 -50.57
CA ILE A 34 -13.56 5.72 -51.53
C ILE A 34 -14.41 4.77 -52.39
N PRO A 35 -15.76 4.83 -52.35
CA PRO A 35 -16.56 4.16 -53.35
C PRO A 35 -16.32 4.88 -54.68
N HIS A 36 -15.91 4.12 -55.68
CA HIS A 36 -15.78 4.57 -57.06
C HIS A 36 -17.01 5.38 -57.47
N GLN A 37 -16.78 6.62 -57.91
CA GLN A 37 -17.74 7.35 -58.72
C GLN A 37 -17.99 6.57 -60.01
N PRO A 38 -19.25 6.25 -60.37
CA PRO A 38 -19.57 5.86 -61.72
C PRO A 38 -19.37 7.07 -62.63
N GLN A 39 -18.43 6.95 -63.55
CA GLN A 39 -18.17 7.88 -64.62
C GLN A 39 -19.41 7.94 -65.53
N LEU A 40 -20.15 9.06 -65.49
CA LEU A 40 -21.27 9.31 -66.39
C LEU A 40 -20.72 9.55 -67.80
N GLN A 41 -20.77 8.52 -68.64
CA GLN A 41 -20.59 8.67 -70.09
C GLN A 41 -21.84 9.36 -70.66
N ALA A 42 -21.64 10.56 -71.19
CA ALA A 42 -22.64 11.32 -71.91
C ALA A 42 -22.84 10.70 -73.31
N SER A 43 -23.83 9.81 -73.43
CA SER A 43 -24.36 9.36 -74.72
C SER A 43 -25.48 10.31 -75.14
N THR A 44 -25.17 11.20 -76.09
CA THR A 44 -26.13 12.05 -76.79
C THR A 44 -26.99 11.20 -77.72
N SER A 45 -28.11 10.69 -77.21
CA SER A 45 -29.15 10.04 -78.01
C SER A 45 -30.33 10.99 -78.12
N GLN A 46 -30.51 11.58 -79.31
CA GLN A 46 -31.72 12.31 -79.69
C GLN A 46 -32.90 11.34 -79.64
N HIS A 47 -33.78 11.48 -78.64
CA HIS A 47 -35.06 10.79 -78.62
C HIS A 47 -36.20 11.76 -78.96
N PRO A 48 -37.16 11.33 -79.80
CA PRO A 48 -38.28 12.13 -80.25
C PRO A 48 -39.19 12.44 -79.06
N ILE A 49 -39.66 13.69 -78.97
CA ILE A 49 -40.57 14.17 -77.93
C ILE A 49 -41.85 13.32 -77.94
N PRO A 50 -42.08 12.45 -76.94
CA PRO A 50 -43.37 11.80 -76.80
C PRO A 50 -44.30 12.76 -76.07
N SER A 51 -45.49 12.96 -76.63
CA SER A 51 -46.59 13.76 -76.06
C SER A 51 -47.22 13.07 -74.84
N ASN A 52 -46.40 12.72 -73.83
CA ASN A 52 -46.84 12.10 -72.59
C ASN A 52 -46.25 12.87 -71.40
N THR A 53 -46.75 14.09 -71.19
CA THR A 53 -46.40 15.01 -70.08
C THR A 53 -46.60 14.40 -68.68
N SER A 54 -47.13 13.17 -68.59
CA SER A 54 -47.35 12.40 -67.37
C SER A 54 -46.12 11.63 -66.85
N GLU A 55 -45.13 11.28 -67.67
CA GLU A 55 -44.07 10.33 -67.27
C GLU A 55 -42.92 11.02 -66.51
N TRP A 56 -42.42 12.15 -67.00
CA TRP A 56 -41.36 12.91 -66.32
C TRP A 56 -41.78 13.40 -64.92
N ALA A 57 -43.07 13.70 -64.74
CA ALA A 57 -43.62 14.11 -63.45
C ALA A 57 -43.55 12.97 -62.42
N LYS A 58 -43.76 11.72 -62.84
CA LYS A 58 -43.63 10.53 -61.97
C LYS A 58 -42.18 10.29 -61.59
N ASP A 59 -41.26 10.40 -62.55
CA ASP A 59 -39.82 10.24 -62.32
C ASP A 59 -39.28 11.29 -61.36
N LEU A 60 -39.72 12.55 -61.48
CA LEU A 60 -39.34 13.61 -60.55
C LEU A 60 -39.83 13.33 -59.13
N VAL A 61 -41.08 12.87 -58.97
CA VAL A 61 -41.64 12.48 -57.67
C VAL A 61 -40.91 11.27 -57.09
N GLN A 62 -40.55 10.29 -57.91
CA GLN A 62 -39.78 9.11 -57.47
C GLN A 62 -38.35 9.49 -57.06
N LEU A 63 -37.72 10.41 -57.79
CA LEU A 63 -36.40 10.93 -57.46
C LEU A 63 -36.43 11.69 -56.13
N ALA A 64 -37.44 12.54 -55.91
CA ALA A 64 -37.65 13.26 -54.65
C ALA A 64 -37.84 12.29 -53.46
N LYS A 65 -38.72 11.28 -53.61
CA LYS A 65 -38.92 10.23 -52.60
C LYS A 65 -37.63 9.44 -52.32
N THR A 66 -36.85 9.14 -53.36
CA THR A 66 -35.56 8.46 -53.23
C THR A 66 -34.55 9.31 -52.47
N ALA A 67 -34.49 10.61 -52.76
CA ALA A 67 -33.62 11.56 -52.05
C ALA A 67 -34.01 11.69 -50.58
N GLU A 68 -35.31 11.80 -50.30
CA GLU A 68 -35.85 11.85 -48.95
C GLU A 68 -35.55 10.55 -48.17
N LEU A 69 -35.77 9.38 -48.78
CA LEU A 69 -35.43 8.08 -48.19
C LEU A 69 -33.94 7.99 -47.85
N LYS A 70 -33.04 8.41 -48.77
CA LYS A 70 -31.59 8.43 -48.53
C LYS A 70 -31.22 9.37 -47.38
N ARG A 71 -31.86 10.54 -47.27
CA ARG A 71 -31.67 11.48 -46.14
C ARG A 71 -32.06 10.82 -44.81
N HIS A 72 -33.20 10.14 -44.75
CA HIS A 72 -33.63 9.43 -43.56
C HIS A 72 -32.71 8.26 -43.20
N ALA A 73 -32.30 7.46 -44.19
CA ALA A 73 -31.37 6.35 -43.99
C ALA A 73 -30.02 6.84 -43.42
N LEU A 74 -29.47 7.93 -43.96
CA LEU A 74 -28.24 8.54 -43.44
C LEU A 74 -28.40 9.05 -42.00
N THR A 75 -29.52 9.72 -41.71
CA THR A 75 -29.83 10.21 -40.36
C THR A 75 -29.90 9.04 -39.37
N LEU A 76 -30.55 7.94 -39.74
CA LEU A 76 -30.61 6.73 -38.93
C LEU A 76 -29.22 6.13 -38.71
N GLN A 77 -28.39 6.06 -39.76
CA GLN A 77 -27.02 5.55 -39.66
C GLN A 77 -26.17 6.40 -38.70
N MET A 78 -26.28 7.73 -38.76
CA MET A 78 -25.61 8.63 -37.82
C MET A 78 -26.07 8.39 -36.38
N HIS A 79 -27.38 8.29 -36.14
CA HIS A 79 -27.91 8.01 -34.80
C HIS A 79 -27.43 6.66 -34.28
N THR A 80 -27.42 5.61 -35.12
CA THR A 80 -26.88 4.30 -34.76
C THR A 80 -25.41 4.40 -34.36
N ALA A 81 -24.58 5.12 -35.11
CA ALA A 81 -23.18 5.33 -34.76
C ALA A 81 -23.00 6.06 -33.42
N HIS A 82 -23.81 7.09 -33.15
CA HIS A 82 -23.79 7.80 -31.86
C HIS A 82 -24.21 6.89 -30.70
N ILE A 83 -25.24 6.06 -30.89
CA ILE A 83 -25.71 5.09 -29.88
C ILE A 83 -24.59 4.08 -29.57
N LEU A 84 -23.95 3.51 -30.59
CA LEU A 84 -22.85 2.56 -30.40
C LEU A 84 -21.65 3.17 -29.67
N SER A 85 -21.27 4.40 -30.03
CA SER A 85 -20.18 5.13 -29.36
C SER A 85 -20.51 5.45 -27.89
N ALA A 86 -21.74 5.85 -27.61
CA ALA A 86 -22.22 6.07 -26.26
C ALA A 86 -22.23 4.77 -25.44
N HIS A 87 -22.62 3.63 -26.05
CA HIS A 87 -22.57 2.32 -25.41
C HIS A 87 -21.15 1.90 -25.03
N ALA A 88 -20.19 1.99 -25.96
CA ALA A 88 -18.79 1.69 -25.67
C ALA A 88 -18.24 2.56 -24.54
N SER A 89 -18.59 3.85 -24.54
CA SER A 89 -18.21 4.79 -23.47
C SER A 89 -18.84 4.43 -22.12
N LEU A 90 -20.10 4.00 -22.12
CA LEU A 90 -20.81 3.57 -20.91
C LEU A 90 -20.18 2.31 -20.32
N GLU A 91 -19.84 1.33 -21.15
CA GLU A 91 -19.17 0.09 -20.72
C GLU A 91 -17.79 0.38 -20.12
N GLN A 92 -16.99 1.22 -20.78
CA GLN A 92 -15.68 1.63 -20.27
C GLN A 92 -15.80 2.32 -18.89
N LYS A 93 -16.75 3.26 -18.74
CA LYS A 93 -16.98 3.96 -17.47
C LYS A 93 -17.50 3.00 -16.39
N SER A 94 -18.36 2.05 -16.75
CA SER A 94 -18.89 1.05 -15.81
C SER A 94 -17.78 0.15 -15.26
N LYS A 95 -16.86 -0.29 -16.13
CA LYS A 95 -15.66 -1.01 -15.72
C LYS A 95 -14.78 -0.18 -14.79
N MET A 96 -14.50 1.08 -15.14
CA MET A 96 -13.72 1.98 -14.29
C MET A 96 -14.34 2.18 -12.91
N ILE A 97 -15.67 2.30 -12.82
CA ILE A 97 -16.39 2.37 -11.55
C ILE A 97 -16.19 1.09 -10.73
N GLN A 98 -16.22 -0.08 -11.37
CA GLN A 98 -15.96 -1.35 -10.69
C GLN A 98 -14.53 -1.42 -10.15
N ASP A 99 -13.53 -1.10 -10.99
CA ASP A 99 -12.11 -1.08 -10.60
C ASP A 99 -11.88 -0.14 -9.40
N LEU A 100 -12.50 1.04 -9.39
CA LEU A 100 -12.43 1.99 -8.28
C LEU A 100 -13.09 1.46 -7.00
N LYS A 101 -14.22 0.75 -7.10
CA LYS A 101 -14.87 0.10 -5.95
C LYS A 101 -13.98 -0.98 -5.34
N GLU A 102 -13.32 -1.78 -6.18
CA GLU A 102 -12.40 -2.82 -5.73
C GLU A 102 -11.16 -2.23 -5.04
N GLN A 103 -10.57 -1.17 -5.60
CA GLN A 103 -9.46 -0.45 -4.98
C GLN A 103 -9.85 0.16 -3.62
N LYS A 104 -11.03 0.78 -3.55
CA LYS A 104 -11.57 1.30 -2.28
C LYS A 104 -11.70 0.20 -1.23
N ASN A 105 -12.31 -0.92 -1.58
CA ASN A 105 -12.48 -2.05 -0.65
C ASN A 105 -11.14 -2.60 -0.15
N LYS A 106 -10.12 -2.63 -1.00
CA LYS A 106 -8.75 -3.02 -0.62
C LYS A 106 -8.14 -2.05 0.39
N LEU A 107 -8.26 -0.75 0.14
CA LEU A 107 -7.76 0.29 1.05
C LEU A 107 -8.50 0.27 2.40
N ASP A 108 -9.82 0.09 2.39
CA ASP A 108 -10.62 -0.05 3.61
C ASP A 108 -10.19 -1.28 4.43
N SER A 109 -9.86 -2.40 3.75
CA SER A 109 -9.35 -3.61 4.41
C SER A 109 -7.98 -3.38 5.06
N GLU A 110 -7.04 -2.73 4.36
CA GLU A 110 -5.73 -2.39 4.93
C GLU A 110 -5.85 -1.38 6.07
N ARG A 111 -6.73 -0.38 5.95
CA ARG A 111 -7.03 0.57 7.04
C ARG A 111 -7.48 -0.18 8.29
N ASN A 112 -8.42 -1.11 8.17
CA ASN A 112 -8.91 -1.91 9.30
C ASN A 112 -7.80 -2.78 9.89
N ARG A 113 -6.98 -3.40 9.06
CA ARG A 113 -5.81 -4.19 9.50
C ARG A 113 -4.82 -3.32 10.30
N LEU A 114 -4.46 -2.15 9.81
CA LEU A 114 -3.54 -1.23 10.50
C LEU A 114 -4.12 -0.73 11.82
N LEU A 115 -5.42 -0.44 11.88
CA LEU A 115 -6.10 -0.07 13.13
C LEU A 115 -6.07 -1.21 14.16
N ASN A 116 -6.21 -2.46 13.72
CA ASN A 116 -6.05 -3.62 14.61
C ASN A 116 -4.61 -3.73 15.13
N CYS A 117 -3.60 -3.62 14.26
CA CYS A 117 -2.20 -3.64 14.69
C CYS A 117 -1.86 -2.50 15.67
N LEU A 118 -2.41 -1.30 15.47
CA LEU A 118 -2.22 -0.19 16.40
C LEU A 118 -2.86 -0.46 17.76
N ARG A 119 -4.02 -1.11 17.79
CA ARG A 119 -4.67 -1.55 19.03
C ARG A 119 -3.79 -2.53 19.79
N GLU A 120 -3.28 -3.56 19.12
CA GLU A 120 -2.38 -4.56 19.71
C GLU A 120 -1.12 -3.92 20.32
N VAL A 121 -0.48 -3.00 19.59
CA VAL A 121 0.71 -2.28 20.10
C VAL A 121 0.40 -1.46 21.35
N ASN A 122 -0.78 -0.81 21.40
CA ASN A 122 -1.19 -0.06 22.59
C ASN A 122 -1.45 -1.00 23.78
N GLU A 123 -2.12 -2.14 23.57
CA GLU A 123 -2.34 -3.15 24.61
C GLU A 123 -1.02 -3.71 25.16
N ASP A 124 -0.06 -4.03 24.27
CA ASP A 124 1.26 -4.50 24.66
C ASP A 124 2.06 -3.45 25.42
N ARG A 125 1.98 -2.17 25.02
CA ARG A 125 2.60 -1.06 25.74
C ARG A 125 2.02 -0.94 27.15
N ASP A 126 0.70 -0.95 27.28
CA ASP A 126 0.03 -0.80 28.58
C ASP A 126 0.37 -1.98 29.51
N LYS A 127 0.49 -3.19 28.95
CA LYS A 127 0.98 -4.37 29.67
C LYS A 127 2.44 -4.23 30.12
N ALA A 128 3.32 -3.73 29.26
CA ALA A 128 4.71 -3.48 29.61
C ALA A 128 4.84 -2.43 30.71
N GLN A 129 4.05 -1.35 30.65
CA GLN A 129 4.00 -0.31 31.67
C GLN A 129 3.52 -0.87 33.01
N LEU A 130 2.48 -1.72 33.01
CA LEU A 130 2.01 -2.37 34.24
C LEU A 130 3.11 -3.27 34.86
N MET A 131 3.85 -4.00 34.03
CA MET A 131 4.97 -4.83 34.47
C MET A 131 6.12 -4.00 35.04
N GLU A 132 6.45 -2.86 34.41
CA GLU A 132 7.46 -1.91 34.90
C GLU A 132 7.08 -1.39 36.28
N ILE A 133 5.85 -0.90 36.46
CA ILE A 133 5.35 -0.42 37.76
C ILE A 133 5.45 -1.51 38.83
N ASN A 134 5.10 -2.75 38.50
CA ASN A 134 5.20 -3.87 39.43
C ASN A 134 6.65 -4.18 39.82
N MET A 135 7.57 -4.23 38.85
CA MET A 135 8.99 -4.46 39.10
C MET A 135 9.63 -3.33 39.92
N ASP A 136 9.23 -2.08 39.69
CA ASP A 136 9.68 -0.94 40.50
C ASP A 136 9.19 -1.02 41.94
N ALA A 137 7.93 -1.42 42.14
CA ALA A 137 7.38 -1.64 43.48
C ALA A 137 8.13 -2.77 44.22
N GLU A 138 8.41 -3.89 43.55
CA GLU A 138 9.21 -5.00 44.10
C GLU A 138 10.65 -4.57 44.41
N CYS A 139 11.31 -3.83 43.51
CA CYS A 139 12.64 -3.29 43.75
C CYS A 139 12.67 -2.35 44.96
N ASN A 140 11.68 -1.47 45.08
CA ASN A 140 11.54 -0.57 46.23
C ASN A 140 11.31 -1.34 47.53
N ASN A 141 10.47 -2.38 47.51
CA ASN A 141 10.24 -3.25 48.66
C ASN A 141 11.53 -3.95 49.10
N LEU A 142 12.27 -4.55 48.16
CA LEU A 142 13.54 -5.22 48.46
C LEU A 142 14.59 -4.23 49.00
N ARG A 143 14.68 -3.01 48.45
CA ARG A 143 15.56 -1.97 48.99
C ARG A 143 15.21 -1.60 50.43
N GLN A 144 13.92 -1.44 50.72
CA GLN A 144 13.46 -1.16 52.08
C GLN A 144 13.74 -2.32 53.03
N GLN A 145 13.54 -3.56 52.58
CA GLN A 145 13.84 -4.76 53.37
C GLN A 145 15.35 -4.86 53.67
N ILE A 146 16.20 -4.63 52.68
CA ILE A 146 17.66 -4.62 52.85
C ILE A 146 18.07 -3.54 53.85
N ALA A 147 17.53 -2.32 53.73
CA ALA A 147 17.82 -1.23 54.66
C ALA A 147 17.41 -1.60 56.09
N SER A 148 16.20 -2.12 56.28
CA SER A 148 15.67 -2.56 57.58
C SER A 148 16.56 -3.61 58.26
N ILE A 149 16.94 -4.67 57.52
CA ILE A 149 17.81 -5.73 58.06
C ILE A 149 19.22 -5.21 58.36
N THR A 150 19.76 -4.36 57.48
CA THR A 150 21.12 -3.84 57.60
C THR A 150 21.26 -2.91 58.80
N GLU A 151 20.29 -2.02 59.02
CA GLU A 151 20.31 -1.03 60.10
C GLU A 151 19.83 -1.60 61.45
N GLY A 152 18.97 -2.63 61.42
CA GLY A 152 18.45 -3.30 62.61
C GLY A 152 19.33 -4.46 63.06
N ASP A 153 18.83 -5.68 62.86
CA ASP A 153 19.38 -6.91 63.44
C ASP A 153 20.84 -7.15 63.07
N TYR A 154 21.23 -6.90 61.81
CA TYR A 154 22.61 -7.13 61.37
C TYR A 154 23.59 -6.20 62.09
N ALA A 155 23.27 -4.90 62.21
CA ALA A 155 24.15 -3.94 62.86
C ALA A 155 24.33 -4.25 64.35
N LEU A 156 23.27 -4.66 65.04
CA LEU A 156 23.34 -5.08 66.44
C LEU A 156 24.20 -6.33 66.60
N ALA A 157 23.91 -7.39 65.84
CA ALA A 157 24.68 -8.63 65.88
C ALA A 157 26.16 -8.42 65.54
N LYS A 158 26.47 -7.57 64.55
CA LYS A 158 27.86 -7.24 64.20
C LYS A 158 28.60 -6.59 65.36
N ARG A 159 27.98 -5.61 66.03
CA ARG A 159 28.60 -4.92 67.20
C ARG A 159 28.88 -5.89 68.34
N GLU A 160 27.94 -6.80 68.63
CA GLU A 160 28.14 -7.82 69.65
C GLU A 160 29.30 -8.75 69.31
N VAL A 161 29.36 -9.26 68.07
CA VAL A 161 30.45 -10.12 67.62
C VAL A 161 31.80 -9.39 67.64
N ASP A 162 31.84 -8.14 67.19
CA ASP A 162 33.06 -7.33 67.23
C ASP A 162 33.53 -7.08 68.67
N THR A 163 32.61 -6.91 69.63
CA THR A 163 32.93 -6.79 71.07
C THR A 163 33.56 -8.08 71.60
N ILE A 164 32.95 -9.23 71.32
CA ILE A 164 33.50 -10.55 71.72
C ILE A 164 34.88 -10.79 71.08
N ARG A 165 35.06 -10.41 69.83
CA ARG A 165 36.36 -10.51 69.14
C ARG A 165 37.42 -9.61 69.77
N ALA A 166 37.05 -8.40 70.17
CA ALA A 166 37.96 -7.49 70.86
C ALA A 166 38.42 -8.08 72.21
N ASP A 167 37.52 -8.67 72.99
CA ASP A 167 37.84 -9.34 74.26
C ASP A 167 38.80 -10.54 74.06
N LEU A 168 38.72 -11.22 72.91
CA LEU A 168 39.61 -12.31 72.52
C LEU A 168 40.91 -11.86 71.81
N GLY A 169 41.12 -10.56 71.62
CA GLY A 169 42.27 -10.00 70.90
C GLY A 169 42.27 -10.24 69.38
N GLN A 170 41.10 -10.49 68.78
CA GLN A 170 40.94 -10.66 67.33
C GLN A 170 40.53 -9.35 66.64
N ALA A 171 40.88 -9.22 65.36
CA ALA A 171 40.47 -8.09 64.52
C ALA A 171 38.94 -8.08 64.26
N PRO A 172 38.32 -6.90 64.10
CA PRO A 172 36.89 -6.78 63.82
C PRO A 172 36.53 -7.41 62.48
N LEU A 173 35.26 -7.80 62.34
CA LEU A 173 34.75 -8.37 61.10
C LEU A 173 34.77 -7.33 59.96
N PRO A 174 35.00 -7.78 58.70
CA PRO A 174 34.88 -6.93 57.52
C PRO A 174 33.47 -6.34 57.41
N THR A 175 33.35 -5.22 56.70
CA THR A 175 32.07 -4.53 56.51
C THR A 175 31.16 -5.36 55.59
N LEU A 176 29.84 -5.21 55.77
CA LEU A 176 28.86 -5.87 54.91
C LEU A 176 29.06 -5.51 53.44
N GLN A 177 29.43 -4.26 53.16
CA GLN A 177 29.72 -3.77 51.81
C GLN A 177 30.85 -4.58 51.15
N ASN A 178 31.96 -4.83 51.86
CA ASN A 178 33.07 -5.62 51.33
C ASN A 178 32.61 -7.03 50.95
N THR A 179 31.78 -7.67 51.79
CA THR A 179 31.23 -9.00 51.49
C THR A 179 30.28 -8.98 50.29
N ILE A 180 29.45 -7.93 50.15
CA ILE A 180 28.55 -7.77 49.00
C ILE A 180 29.35 -7.59 47.72
N ASP A 181 30.41 -6.77 47.73
CA ASP A 181 31.25 -6.50 46.55
C ASP A 181 31.97 -7.78 46.09
N GLU A 182 32.52 -8.55 47.03
CA GLU A 182 33.12 -9.86 46.75
C GLU A 182 32.11 -10.81 46.11
N LYS A 183 30.91 -10.95 46.69
CA LYS A 183 29.86 -11.83 46.15
C LYS A 183 29.36 -11.36 44.79
N THR A 184 29.23 -10.06 44.58
CA THR A 184 28.83 -9.46 43.31
C THR A 184 29.86 -9.76 42.22
N SER A 185 31.16 -9.62 42.54
CA SER A 185 32.25 -9.95 41.61
C SER A 185 32.27 -11.44 41.25
N GLN A 186 32.01 -12.33 42.23
CA GLN A 186 31.89 -13.77 42.00
C GLN A 186 30.71 -14.09 41.08
N TYR A 187 29.53 -13.49 41.33
CA TYR A 187 28.35 -13.69 40.48
C TYR A 187 28.57 -13.21 39.04
N LEU A 188 29.19 -12.05 38.85
CA LEU A 188 29.53 -11.54 37.51
C LEU A 188 30.52 -12.45 36.78
N THR A 189 31.51 -12.97 37.51
CA THR A 189 32.49 -13.92 36.96
C THR A 189 31.82 -15.23 36.57
N GLN A 190 30.96 -15.78 37.44
CA GLN A 190 30.18 -16.99 37.17
C GLN A 190 29.27 -16.78 35.95
N ARG A 191 28.57 -15.65 35.86
CA ARG A 191 27.71 -15.35 34.70
C ARG A 191 28.48 -15.27 33.38
N ARG A 192 29.73 -14.77 33.40
CA ARG A 192 30.62 -14.78 32.21
C ARG A 192 31.05 -16.19 31.84
N LEU A 193 31.43 -17.02 32.81
CA LEU A 193 31.89 -18.40 32.60
C LEU A 193 30.75 -19.34 32.19
N SER A 194 29.56 -19.18 32.77
CA SER A 194 28.39 -20.01 32.51
C SER A 194 27.77 -19.78 31.13
N GLY A 195 28.26 -18.80 30.37
CA GLY A 195 27.93 -18.65 28.95
C GLY A 195 26.44 -18.76 28.67
N ILE A 196 25.59 -18.15 29.51
CA ILE A 196 24.14 -18.07 29.28
C ILE A 196 23.99 -17.28 27.98
N LYS A 197 23.94 -18.03 26.87
CA LYS A 197 23.46 -17.57 25.58
C LYS A 197 22.08 -17.04 25.91
N ARG A 198 21.93 -15.72 25.97
CA ARG A 198 20.63 -15.07 26.11
C ARG A 198 19.77 -15.75 25.07
N SER A 199 18.83 -16.58 25.51
CA SER A 199 17.75 -17.07 24.69
C SER A 199 17.01 -15.79 24.33
N GLY A 200 17.41 -15.19 23.21
CA GLY A 200 16.61 -14.20 22.52
C GLY A 200 15.31 -14.91 22.22
N SER A 201 14.35 -14.74 23.12
CA SER A 201 12.99 -15.20 22.93
C SER A 201 12.58 -14.65 21.56
N PRO A 202 12.20 -15.51 20.60
CA PRO A 202 11.75 -15.02 19.32
C PRO A 202 10.51 -14.17 19.59
N ILE A 203 10.64 -12.86 19.40
CA ILE A 203 9.50 -11.94 19.41
C ILE A 203 8.50 -12.50 18.38
N PRO A 204 7.29 -12.91 18.79
CA PRO A 204 6.30 -13.44 17.86
C PRO A 204 5.85 -12.28 16.98
N GLY A 205 6.26 -12.26 15.72
CA GLY A 205 5.80 -11.26 14.74
C GLY A 205 6.84 -10.73 13.77
N GLN A 206 8.14 -10.99 13.94
CA GLN A 206 9.12 -10.62 12.90
C GLN A 206 9.22 -11.69 11.80
N PRO A 207 8.96 -11.38 10.53
CA PRO A 207 9.16 -12.30 9.43
C PRO A 207 10.66 -12.62 9.32
N ALA A 208 11.01 -13.88 9.57
CA ALA A 208 12.36 -14.39 9.49
C ALA A 208 13.00 -13.97 8.14
N LYS A 209 14.10 -13.21 8.24
CA LYS A 209 14.94 -12.86 7.08
C LYS A 209 15.44 -14.16 6.47
N ARG A 210 14.85 -14.52 5.32
CA ARG A 210 15.28 -15.66 4.51
C ARG A 210 16.76 -15.49 4.16
N PRO A 211 17.54 -16.58 4.12
CA PRO A 211 18.96 -16.51 3.79
C PRO A 211 19.15 -15.84 2.43
N ARG A 212 19.90 -14.74 2.40
CA ARG A 212 20.39 -14.13 1.17
C ARG A 212 21.34 -15.12 0.50
N GLY A 213 20.81 -15.89 -0.45
CA GLY A 213 21.60 -16.86 -1.18
C GLY A 213 20.87 -17.35 -2.42
N ARG A 214 21.15 -16.66 -3.54
CA ARG A 214 20.93 -17.06 -4.95
C ARG A 214 19.63 -16.56 -5.62
N PRO A 215 19.73 -15.55 -6.51
CA PRO A 215 18.67 -15.24 -7.46
C PRO A 215 18.41 -16.45 -8.37
N LYS A 216 17.13 -16.82 -8.54
CA LYS A 216 16.70 -17.78 -9.56
C LYS A 216 17.15 -17.28 -10.93
N GLY A 217 17.86 -18.13 -11.66
CA GLY A 217 18.38 -17.84 -12.99
C GLY A 217 17.29 -17.33 -13.92
N SER A 218 17.54 -16.14 -14.45
CA SER A 218 16.86 -15.56 -15.60
C SER A 218 17.14 -16.44 -16.83
N LYS A 219 16.11 -17.09 -17.38
CA LYS A 219 16.13 -17.64 -18.74
C LYS A 219 15.45 -16.62 -19.66
N THR A 220 16.24 -15.68 -20.16
CA THR A 220 15.90 -14.89 -21.35
C THR A 220 15.87 -15.81 -22.57
N LYS A 221 14.69 -15.97 -23.18
CA LYS A 221 14.54 -16.49 -24.56
C LYS A 221 15.31 -15.55 -25.49
N LYS A 222 16.38 -16.05 -26.12
CA LYS A 222 16.97 -15.42 -27.30
C LYS A 222 16.03 -15.64 -28.48
N HIS A 223 15.39 -14.58 -28.96
CA HIS A 223 14.95 -14.51 -30.35
C HIS A 223 16.06 -13.76 -31.09
N ALA A 224 16.87 -14.50 -31.85
CA ALA A 224 17.72 -13.92 -32.87
C ALA A 224 16.85 -13.58 -34.08
N PRO A 225 17.18 -12.49 -34.78
CA PRO A 225 17.40 -12.59 -36.22
C PRO A 225 18.74 -11.95 -36.63
N PRO A 226 19.55 -12.57 -37.50
CA PRO A 226 20.49 -11.85 -38.35
C PRO A 226 19.77 -11.49 -39.68
N ALA A 227 19.63 -10.21 -40.04
CA ALA A 227 20.66 -9.32 -40.59
C ALA A 227 20.98 -9.61 -42.08
N GLU A 228 20.48 -8.70 -42.92
CA GLU A 228 21.09 -8.07 -44.11
C GLU A 228 21.77 -8.90 -45.22
N GLY A 229 21.25 -8.71 -46.44
CA GLY A 229 22.02 -8.14 -47.56
C GLY A 229 22.71 -9.10 -48.52
N SER A 230 22.20 -9.20 -49.77
CA SER A 230 23.01 -9.57 -50.93
C SER A 230 22.35 -9.14 -52.25
N ALA A 231 23.11 -8.37 -53.06
CA ALA A 231 23.14 -8.23 -54.53
C ALA A 231 21.83 -7.89 -55.28
N GLY A 232 21.77 -6.97 -56.26
CA GLY A 232 22.79 -6.58 -57.22
C GLY A 232 22.41 -7.06 -58.62
N GLN A 233 21.49 -6.37 -59.28
CA GLN A 233 21.38 -6.06 -60.73
C GLN A 233 20.00 -5.49 -61.05
#